data_AF-A0A3D1D1I5-F1
#
_entry.id   AF-A0A3D1D1I5-F1
#
_cell.length_a   1.000
_cell.length_b   1.000
_cell.length_c   1.000
_cell.angle_alpha   90.00
_cell.angle_beta   90.00
_cell.angle_gamma   90.00
#
_symmetry.space_group_name_H-M   'P 1'
#
loop_
_entity.id
_entity.type
_entity.pdbx_description
1 polymer ?
#
loop_
_entity_poly.entity_id
_entity_poly.type
_entity_poly.pdbx_seq_one_letter_code
_entity_poly.pdbx_strand_id
1 'polypeptide(L)'
;MHYNKKKVAAAIIAMACSLGLEAQERITHPDITYAGTPRNLIIGGFSVSGMEGYEDYMLTGISGLTVGQHVTVPGTEITDAVKRYWKHGLFSDVQISADSIIGDKIFLHIALKPRPRVSTINYFGLKKTEREDMEKKLGILKGGQITPNMIDRAKILAKKYFDDKGYKNADVEINQKDDLSKKNQVILDIVIDKKSKMKVRNIFIEGNKQLKSSRIKGGLFKKGAFAKTHEAGKLSSFLKSKKFTPERWKEDKEKLIEKYNELGYRDAAILGDSVWNNDPKHVNVWIKVSEGQKYYIRKIHWVGNTVYTTEYLQRVLGMNPGDVYNQKLLDKRLKSDDDAVGNLYYNHGYVFSNIDPVEQN
;
A
#
# COMPACT_ATOMS: atom_id res chain seq x y z
N MET A 1 -98.82 6.63 32.31
CA MET A 1 -97.41 6.38 31.91
C MET A 1 -96.66 7.72 31.87
N HIS A 2 -95.86 8.02 32.88
CA HIS A 2 -94.97 9.20 32.88
C HIS A 2 -93.55 8.73 32.53
N TYR A 3 -93.17 8.86 31.25
CA TYR A 3 -91.82 8.52 30.82
C TYR A 3 -90.83 9.57 31.31
N ASN A 4 -89.82 9.12 32.04
CA ASN A 4 -88.86 9.91 32.78
C ASN A 4 -87.88 10.62 31.82
N LYS A 5 -88.22 11.85 31.40
CA LYS A 5 -87.47 12.67 30.44
C LYS A 5 -85.97 12.83 30.78
N LYS A 6 -85.58 12.70 32.06
CA LYS A 6 -84.18 12.76 32.50
C LYS A 6 -83.34 11.56 32.05
N LYS A 7 -83.93 10.37 31.89
CA LYS A 7 -83.19 9.17 31.44
C LYS A 7 -82.91 9.19 29.93
N VAL A 8 -83.80 9.80 29.14
CA VAL A 8 -83.63 9.95 27.69
C VAL A 8 -82.55 11.00 27.37
N ALA A 9 -82.51 12.11 28.12
CA ALA A 9 -81.46 13.11 27.97
C ALA A 9 -80.06 12.57 28.32
N ALA A 10 -79.94 11.75 29.38
CA ALA A 10 -78.68 11.12 29.75
C ALA A 10 -78.20 10.09 28.69
N ALA A 11 -79.12 9.36 28.06
CA ALA A 11 -78.79 8.43 26.98
C ALA A 11 -78.32 9.14 25.70
N ILE A 12 -78.89 10.30 25.37
CA ILE A 12 -78.49 11.11 24.21
C ILE A 12 -77.11 11.77 24.45
N ILE A 13 -76.82 12.21 25.67
CA ILE A 13 -75.50 12.76 26.02
C ILE A 13 -74.42 11.66 26.03
N ALA A 14 -74.73 10.47 26.54
CA ALA A 14 -73.83 9.32 26.47
C ALA A 14 -73.57 8.86 25.03
N MET A 15 -74.57 8.95 24.15
CA MET A 15 -74.46 8.61 22.72
C MET A 15 -73.75 9.71 21.90
N ALA A 16 -73.83 10.98 22.32
CA ALA A 16 -73.06 12.08 21.75
C ALA A 16 -71.58 12.07 22.17
N CYS A 17 -71.26 11.61 23.39
CA CYS A 17 -69.88 11.42 23.83
C CYS A 17 -69.15 10.24 23.15
N SER A 18 -69.88 9.32 22.51
CA SER A 18 -69.30 8.19 21.76
C SER A 18 -69.01 8.47 20.28
N LEU A 19 -69.33 9.66 19.76
CA LEU A 19 -69.24 9.99 18.32
C LEU A 19 -68.00 10.84 17.93
N GLY A 20 -67.00 10.95 18.80
CA GLY A 20 -65.81 11.79 18.56
C GLY A 20 -64.46 11.10 18.72
N LEU A 21 -64.39 9.76 18.70
CA LEU A 21 -63.12 9.07 18.57
C LEU A 21 -62.78 8.99 17.08
N GLU A 22 -62.27 10.09 16.51
CA GLU A 22 -61.54 10.00 15.24
C GLU A 22 -60.30 9.12 15.49
N ALA A 23 -60.37 7.88 15.03
CA ALA A 23 -59.22 6.99 15.02
C ALA A 23 -58.19 7.61 14.08
N GLN A 24 -57.15 8.21 14.66
CA GLN A 24 -56.06 8.82 13.90
C GLN A 24 -55.45 7.76 12.97
N GLU A 25 -55.45 8.03 11.66
CA GLU A 25 -55.04 7.07 10.64
C GLU A 25 -53.58 6.67 10.88
N ARG A 26 -53.36 5.38 11.20
CA ARG A 26 -52.03 4.80 11.45
C ARG A 26 -51.54 4.13 10.18
N ILE A 27 -50.53 4.70 9.57
CA ILE A 27 -49.84 4.10 8.42
C ILE A 27 -48.66 3.30 8.98
N THR A 28 -48.68 1.98 8.83
CA THR A 28 -47.58 1.09 9.24
C THR A 28 -46.59 0.88 8.10
N HIS A 29 -45.29 0.96 8.39
CA HIS A 29 -44.20 0.80 7.42
C HIS A 29 -44.41 1.58 6.11
N PRO A 30 -44.60 2.92 6.19
CA PRO A 30 -44.80 3.73 4.99
C PRO A 30 -43.57 3.65 4.09
N ASP A 31 -43.80 3.48 2.79
CA ASP A 31 -42.74 3.57 1.79
C ASP A 31 -42.34 5.05 1.60
N ILE A 32 -41.12 5.39 2.03
CA ILE A 32 -40.58 6.75 1.91
C ILE A 32 -39.68 6.78 0.68
N THR A 33 -40.23 7.29 -0.42
CA THR A 33 -39.47 7.54 -1.64
C THR A 33 -38.80 8.92 -1.61
N TYR A 34 -37.51 8.96 -1.89
CA TYR A 34 -36.74 10.21 -2.04
C TYR A 34 -37.11 11.01 -3.29
N ALA A 35 -37.91 10.43 -4.20
CA ALA A 35 -38.45 11.11 -5.37
C ALA A 35 -39.86 11.70 -5.15
N GLY A 36 -40.47 11.46 -3.97
CA GLY A 36 -41.81 11.94 -3.63
C GLY A 36 -41.83 13.36 -3.05
N THR A 37 -43.03 13.85 -2.76
CA THR A 37 -43.23 15.13 -2.06
C THR A 37 -42.83 15.01 -0.59
N PRO A 38 -41.90 15.84 -0.09
CA PRO A 38 -41.51 15.83 1.32
C PRO A 38 -42.67 16.20 2.25
N ARG A 39 -42.72 15.55 3.41
CA ARG A 39 -43.68 15.84 4.48
C ARG A 39 -42.94 16.33 5.72
N ASN A 40 -43.47 17.37 6.34
CA ASN A 40 -42.98 17.82 7.65
C ASN A 40 -43.72 17.03 8.74
N LEU A 41 -42.97 16.25 9.50
CA LEU A 41 -43.48 15.38 10.55
C LEU A 41 -42.74 15.66 11.86
N ILE A 42 -43.37 15.32 12.98
CA ILE A 42 -42.78 15.41 14.32
C ILE A 42 -42.29 14.02 14.70
N ILE A 43 -41.06 13.89 15.20
CA ILE A 43 -40.57 12.61 15.70
C ILE A 43 -41.39 12.21 16.94
N GLY A 44 -42.19 11.15 16.81
CA GLY A 44 -43.01 10.59 17.89
C GLY A 44 -42.27 9.60 18.77
N GLY A 45 -41.22 8.96 18.27
CA GLY A 45 -40.41 8.00 19.01
C GLY A 45 -39.40 7.26 18.14
N PHE A 46 -38.56 6.46 18.80
CA PHE A 46 -37.55 5.63 18.17
C PHE A 46 -37.66 4.19 18.65
N SER A 47 -37.35 3.24 17.77
CA SER A 47 -37.02 1.86 18.09
C SER A 47 -35.61 1.56 17.57
N VAL A 48 -34.81 0.79 18.31
CA VAL A 48 -33.44 0.44 17.92
C VAL A 48 -33.28 -1.08 17.89
N SER A 49 -32.55 -1.59 16.90
CA SER A 49 -32.24 -3.02 16.80
C SER A 49 -30.81 -3.30 16.33
N GLY A 50 -30.35 -4.53 16.53
CA GLY A 50 -29.07 -5.04 16.03
C GLY A 50 -27.84 -4.78 16.92
N MET A 51 -28.01 -4.05 18.03
CA MET A 51 -26.98 -3.83 19.06
C MET A 51 -27.41 -4.46 20.38
N GLU A 52 -26.64 -5.43 20.88
CA GLU A 52 -26.84 -6.00 22.22
C GLU A 52 -25.97 -5.24 23.26
N GLY A 53 -26.47 -5.11 24.49
CA GLY A 53 -25.70 -4.58 25.62
C GLY A 53 -25.58 -3.06 25.69
N TYR A 54 -26.40 -2.32 24.94
CA TYR A 54 -26.51 -0.87 25.00
C TYR A 54 -27.96 -0.47 25.22
N GLU A 55 -28.16 0.63 25.93
CA GLU A 55 -29.48 1.24 26.11
C GLU A 55 -29.89 2.03 24.87
N ASP A 56 -31.16 1.93 24.46
CA ASP A 56 -31.68 2.56 23.24
C ASP A 56 -31.48 4.07 23.20
N TYR A 57 -31.57 4.75 24.35
CA TYR A 57 -31.36 6.20 24.44
C TYR A 57 -29.90 6.60 24.11
N MET A 58 -28.92 5.73 24.37
CA MET A 58 -27.53 6.00 24.02
C MET A 58 -27.32 5.88 22.51
N LEU A 59 -27.94 4.86 21.89
CA LEU A 59 -27.83 4.61 20.47
C LEU A 59 -28.60 5.65 19.66
N THR A 60 -29.79 6.05 20.09
CA THR A 60 -30.56 7.14 19.47
C THR A 60 -29.86 8.49 19.63
N GLY A 61 -29.19 8.75 20.75
CA GLY A 61 -28.42 9.98 20.96
C GLY A 61 -27.33 10.24 19.90
N ILE A 62 -26.75 9.18 19.31
CA ILE A 62 -25.76 9.29 18.23
C ILE A 62 -26.36 9.88 16.94
N SER A 63 -27.63 9.59 16.66
CA SER A 63 -28.33 10.20 15.51
C SER A 63 -28.40 11.72 15.65
N GLY A 64 -28.41 12.21 16.91
CA GLY A 64 -28.73 13.58 17.30
C GLY A 64 -30.07 14.07 16.75
N LEU A 65 -31.00 13.14 16.56
CA LEU A 65 -32.43 13.39 16.42
C LEU A 65 -33.07 13.31 17.82
N THR A 66 -34.09 14.11 18.07
CA THR A 66 -34.81 14.12 19.36
C THR A 66 -36.31 13.92 19.17
N VAL A 67 -36.96 13.25 20.13
CA VAL A 67 -38.42 13.17 20.17
C VAL A 67 -39.00 14.58 20.29
N GLY A 68 -40.03 14.89 19.50
CA GLY A 68 -40.62 16.23 19.39
C GLY A 68 -39.95 17.15 18.36
N GLN A 69 -38.83 16.74 17.75
CA GLN A 69 -38.20 17.48 16.66
C GLN A 69 -39.05 17.43 15.39
N HIS A 70 -39.19 18.56 14.70
CA HIS A 70 -39.71 18.60 13.34
C HIS A 70 -38.65 18.13 12.35
N VAL A 71 -39.01 17.18 11.50
CA VAL A 71 -38.16 16.64 10.44
C VAL A 71 -38.91 16.62 9.12
N THR A 72 -38.18 16.94 8.05
CA THR A 72 -38.67 16.75 6.68
C THR A 72 -38.32 15.33 6.23
N VAL A 73 -39.31 14.59 5.71
CA VAL A 73 -39.15 13.21 5.27
C VAL A 73 -39.71 13.05 3.86
N PRO A 74 -38.88 12.65 2.86
CA PRO A 74 -37.42 12.54 2.90
C PRO A 74 -36.73 13.89 3.14
N GLY A 75 -35.59 13.91 3.85
CA GLY A 75 -34.86 15.13 4.18
C GLY A 75 -33.41 14.91 4.65
N THR A 76 -32.70 16.00 4.89
CA THR A 76 -31.27 15.98 5.24
C THR A 76 -31.02 15.48 6.66
N GLU A 77 -31.98 15.65 7.57
CA GLU A 77 -31.88 15.31 8.99
C GLU A 77 -31.64 13.80 9.19
N ILE A 78 -32.38 12.97 8.45
CA ILE A 78 -32.20 11.50 8.47
C ILE A 78 -30.86 11.14 7.83
N THR A 79 -30.49 11.80 6.74
CA THR A 79 -29.20 11.57 6.06
C THR A 79 -28.02 11.91 6.97
N ASP A 80 -28.10 13.02 7.70
CA ASP A 80 -27.05 13.47 8.61
C ASP A 80 -26.99 12.61 9.88
N ALA A 81 -28.12 12.10 10.36
CA ALA A 81 -28.16 11.07 11.39
C ALA A 81 -27.37 9.81 10.95
N VAL A 82 -27.62 9.31 9.73
CA VAL A 82 -26.86 8.19 9.16
C VAL A 82 -25.37 8.52 9.09
N LYS A 83 -24.98 9.71 8.60
CA LYS A 83 -23.57 10.15 8.56
C LYS A 83 -22.93 10.20 9.95
N ARG A 84 -23.66 10.63 10.99
CA ARG A 84 -23.17 10.66 12.38
C ARG A 84 -22.84 9.25 12.87
N TYR A 85 -23.72 8.27 12.65
CA TYR A 85 -23.41 6.87 12.96
C TYR A 85 -22.14 6.38 12.26
N TRP A 86 -21.99 6.65 10.95
CA TRP A 86 -20.77 6.29 10.22
C TRP A 86 -19.52 6.97 10.79
N LYS A 87 -19.62 8.24 11.18
CA LYS A 87 -18.52 9.01 11.77
C LYS A 87 -18.08 8.48 13.13
N HIS A 88 -18.99 7.92 13.92
CA HIS A 88 -18.64 7.25 15.18
C HIS A 88 -17.77 6.01 14.96
N GLY A 89 -17.83 5.39 13.78
CA GLY A 89 -16.93 4.29 13.42
C GLY A 89 -17.19 2.98 14.16
N LEU A 90 -18.31 2.87 14.89
CA LEU A 90 -18.70 1.66 15.63
C LEU A 90 -19.54 0.69 14.80
N PHE A 91 -20.11 1.14 13.70
CA PHE A 91 -21.11 0.41 12.91
C PHE A 91 -20.56 -0.02 11.54
N SER A 92 -20.98 -1.21 11.11
CA SER A 92 -20.71 -1.77 9.77
C SER A 92 -21.89 -1.59 8.83
N ASP A 93 -23.09 -1.38 9.37
CA ASP A 93 -24.31 -1.08 8.63
C ASP A 93 -25.25 -0.21 9.48
N VAL A 94 -25.94 0.72 8.84
CA VAL A 94 -26.83 1.70 9.47
C VAL A 94 -28.03 1.93 8.56
N GLN A 95 -29.21 1.58 9.04
CA GLN A 95 -30.47 1.82 8.34
C GLN A 95 -31.45 2.55 9.25
N ILE A 96 -32.08 3.60 8.73
CA ILE A 96 -33.17 4.32 9.41
C ILE A 96 -34.41 4.19 8.52
N SER A 97 -35.46 3.58 9.05
CA SER A 97 -36.74 3.39 8.39
C SER A 97 -37.88 3.98 9.22
N ALA A 98 -39.04 4.23 8.61
CA ALA A 98 -40.24 4.58 9.35
C ALA A 98 -41.01 3.32 9.75
N ASP A 99 -41.26 3.15 11.04
CA ASP A 99 -42.11 2.07 11.56
C ASP A 99 -43.59 2.41 11.39
N SER A 100 -43.97 3.64 11.71
CA SER A 100 -45.33 4.11 11.47
C SER A 100 -45.43 5.63 11.44
N ILE A 101 -46.50 6.14 10.81
CA ILE A 101 -46.94 7.53 10.87
C ILE A 101 -48.34 7.54 11.49
N ILE A 102 -48.55 8.36 12.52
CA ILE A 102 -49.84 8.55 13.21
C ILE A 102 -50.11 10.05 13.27
N GLY A 103 -51.06 10.52 12.45
CA GLY A 103 -51.28 11.97 12.29
C GLY A 103 -50.04 12.67 11.73
N ASP A 104 -49.53 13.66 12.45
CA ASP A 104 -48.31 14.41 12.14
C ASP A 104 -47.04 13.80 12.74
N LYS A 105 -47.15 12.67 13.46
CA LYS A 105 -46.02 12.03 14.14
C LYS A 105 -45.45 10.86 13.35
N ILE A 106 -44.13 10.79 13.26
CA ILE A 106 -43.38 9.68 12.68
C ILE A 106 -42.62 8.90 13.75
N PHE A 107 -42.72 7.58 13.72
CA PHE A 107 -41.95 6.67 14.55
C PHE A 107 -40.86 6.03 13.70
N LEU A 108 -39.61 6.15 14.11
CA LEU A 108 -38.45 5.73 13.35
C LEU A 108 -37.84 4.46 13.95
N HIS A 109 -37.45 3.51 13.10
CA HIS A 109 -36.64 2.36 13.46
C HIS A 109 -35.22 2.52 12.96
N ILE A 110 -34.27 2.35 13.88
CA ILE A 110 -32.84 2.45 13.62
C ILE A 110 -32.25 1.04 13.75
N ALA A 111 -31.98 0.40 12.62
CA ALA A 111 -31.27 -0.87 12.58
C ALA A 111 -29.76 -0.61 12.47
N LEU A 112 -29.00 -1.11 13.45
CA LEU A 112 -27.56 -0.91 13.55
C LEU A 112 -26.85 -2.26 13.57
N LYS A 113 -25.83 -2.42 12.73
CA LYS A 113 -24.93 -3.59 12.81
C LYS A 113 -23.58 -3.14 13.38
N PRO A 114 -23.09 -3.74 14.48
CA PRO A 114 -21.78 -3.38 15.02
C PRO A 114 -20.66 -3.74 14.04
N ARG A 115 -19.51 -3.07 14.15
CA ARG A 115 -18.30 -3.50 13.43
C ARG A 115 -17.77 -4.79 14.03
N PRO A 116 -17.46 -5.79 13.20
CA PRO A 116 -16.86 -7.01 13.69
C PRO A 116 -15.43 -6.77 14.19
N ARG A 117 -15.00 -7.60 15.13
CA ARG A 117 -13.62 -7.68 15.58
C ARG A 117 -12.93 -8.92 15.03
N VAL A 118 -11.63 -8.85 14.83
CA VAL A 118 -10.85 -9.98 14.33
C VAL A 118 -10.64 -11.00 15.45
N SER A 119 -11.23 -12.19 15.33
CA SER A 119 -10.99 -13.30 16.27
C SER A 119 -9.64 -13.94 16.01
N THR A 120 -9.36 -14.28 14.76
CA THR A 120 -8.15 -14.98 14.33
C THR A 120 -7.79 -14.57 12.90
N ILE A 121 -6.48 -14.55 12.60
CA ILE A 121 -5.97 -14.33 11.26
C ILE A 121 -5.19 -15.59 10.86
N ASN A 122 -5.64 -16.25 9.81
CA ASN A 122 -4.98 -17.42 9.25
C ASN A 122 -4.21 -17.01 8.00
N TYR A 123 -2.98 -17.51 7.87
CA TYR A 123 -2.14 -17.25 6.70
C TYR A 123 -1.84 -18.56 5.97
N PHE A 124 -2.21 -18.60 4.69
CA PHE A 124 -1.96 -19.75 3.82
C PHE A 124 -0.96 -19.39 2.72
N GLY A 125 -0.10 -20.33 2.37
CA GLY A 125 0.93 -20.16 1.33
C GLY A 125 2.21 -19.43 1.78
N LEU A 126 2.32 -18.99 3.04
CA LEU A 126 3.52 -18.30 3.56
C LEU A 126 4.44 -19.22 4.35
N LYS A 127 5.75 -18.95 4.27
CA LYS A 127 6.72 -19.50 5.23
C LYS A 127 6.62 -18.74 6.56
N LYS A 128 7.11 -19.34 7.64
CA LYS A 128 7.08 -18.73 8.99
C LYS A 128 7.61 -17.29 9.02
N THR A 129 8.78 -17.03 8.43
CA THR A 129 9.38 -15.70 8.39
C THR A 129 8.58 -14.70 7.56
N GLU A 130 8.01 -15.15 6.43
CA GLU A 130 7.16 -14.30 5.58
C GLU A 130 5.85 -13.94 6.28
N ARG A 131 5.30 -14.87 7.07
CA ARG A 131 4.12 -14.63 7.90
C ARG A 131 4.38 -13.58 8.97
N GLU A 132 5.50 -13.67 9.70
CA GLU A 132 5.88 -12.68 10.71
C GLU A 132 6.10 -11.28 10.10
N ASP A 133 6.72 -11.19 8.93
CA ASP A 133 6.84 -9.94 8.16
C ASP A 133 5.47 -9.39 7.75
N MET A 134 4.58 -10.28 7.29
CA MET A 134 3.25 -9.92 6.81
C MET A 134 2.37 -9.40 7.95
N GLU A 135 2.35 -10.09 9.09
CA GLU A 135 1.64 -9.66 10.30
C GLU A 135 2.01 -8.24 10.71
N LYS A 136 3.31 -7.89 10.66
CA LYS A 136 3.79 -6.52 10.94
C LYS A 136 3.36 -5.51 9.89
N LYS A 137 3.31 -5.91 8.61
CA LYS A 137 3.00 -5.00 7.49
C LYS A 137 1.51 -4.73 7.30
N LEU A 138 0.64 -5.71 7.51
CA LEU A 138 -0.80 -5.55 7.25
C LEU A 138 -1.48 -4.62 8.26
N GLY A 139 -0.93 -4.49 9.47
CA GLY A 139 -1.50 -3.64 10.52
C GLY A 139 -2.86 -4.09 11.02
N ILE A 140 -3.27 -5.33 10.71
CA ILE A 140 -4.49 -5.94 11.24
C ILE A 140 -4.12 -6.73 12.48
N LEU A 141 -4.70 -6.36 13.61
CA LEU A 141 -4.43 -6.98 14.90
C LEU A 141 -5.61 -7.85 15.34
N LYS A 142 -5.29 -9.01 15.94
CA LYS A 142 -6.27 -9.83 16.63
C LYS A 142 -6.92 -9.03 17.76
N GLY A 143 -8.25 -9.12 17.87
CA GLY A 143 -9.09 -8.35 18.78
C GLY A 143 -9.42 -6.93 18.29
N GLY A 144 -8.72 -6.42 17.27
CA GLY A 144 -9.01 -5.12 16.66
C GLY A 144 -10.29 -5.13 15.82
N GLN A 145 -10.87 -3.95 15.59
CA GLN A 145 -11.96 -3.78 14.63
C GLN A 145 -11.46 -3.99 13.20
N ILE A 146 -12.31 -4.50 12.32
CA ILE A 146 -12.02 -4.64 10.89
C ILE A 146 -13.04 -3.89 10.05
N THR A 147 -12.56 -3.29 8.96
CA THR A 147 -13.40 -2.58 7.97
C THR A 147 -13.05 -3.06 6.55
N PRO A 148 -13.96 -2.91 5.58
CA PRO A 148 -13.67 -3.24 4.17
C PRO A 148 -12.42 -2.53 3.65
N ASN A 149 -12.27 -1.23 3.95
CA ASN A 149 -11.09 -0.45 3.54
C ASN A 149 -9.78 -0.99 4.14
N MET A 150 -9.80 -1.52 5.36
CA MET A 150 -8.62 -2.18 5.94
C MET A 150 -8.27 -3.46 5.19
N ILE A 151 -9.26 -4.24 4.74
CA ILE A 151 -9.05 -5.45 3.94
C ILE A 151 -8.44 -5.08 2.58
N ASP A 152 -8.97 -4.06 1.91
CA ASP A 152 -8.45 -3.62 0.60
C ASP A 152 -7.03 -3.06 0.72
N ARG A 153 -6.77 -2.25 1.74
CA ARG A 153 -5.42 -1.78 2.06
C ARG A 153 -4.47 -2.96 2.33
N ALA A 154 -4.91 -3.96 3.09
CA ALA A 154 -4.12 -5.14 3.39
C ALA A 154 -3.78 -5.93 2.12
N LYS A 155 -4.73 -6.11 1.18
CA LYS A 155 -4.47 -6.71 -0.14
C LYS A 155 -3.39 -5.96 -0.91
N ILE A 156 -3.48 -4.62 -0.98
CA ILE A 156 -2.50 -3.77 -1.66
C ILE A 156 -1.10 -3.91 -1.02
N LEU A 157 -1.02 -3.87 0.32
CA LEU A 157 0.24 -3.99 1.05
C LEU A 157 0.87 -5.37 0.88
N ALA A 158 0.07 -6.43 0.94
CA ALA A 158 0.52 -7.79 0.70
C ALA A 158 1.08 -7.96 -0.72
N LYS A 159 0.35 -7.48 -1.73
CA LYS A 159 0.79 -7.51 -3.13
C LYS A 159 2.11 -6.75 -3.31
N LYS A 160 2.20 -5.54 -2.75
CA LYS A 160 3.44 -4.73 -2.79
C LYS A 160 4.62 -5.46 -2.14
N TYR A 161 4.43 -6.09 -0.99
CA TYR A 161 5.48 -6.87 -0.33
C TYR A 161 6.03 -7.99 -1.23
N PHE A 162 5.17 -8.69 -1.96
CA PHE A 162 5.58 -9.73 -2.89
C PHE A 162 6.23 -9.18 -4.16
N ASP A 163 5.71 -8.06 -4.69
CA ASP A 163 6.32 -7.34 -5.80
C ASP A 163 7.75 -6.91 -5.49
N ASP A 164 7.98 -6.36 -4.29
CA ASP A 164 9.30 -5.96 -3.80
C ASP A 164 10.24 -7.16 -3.69
N LYS A 165 9.73 -8.35 -3.37
CA LYS A 165 10.50 -9.60 -3.34
C LYS A 165 10.66 -10.27 -4.72
N GLY A 166 10.13 -9.67 -5.79
CA GLY A 166 10.22 -10.15 -7.17
C GLY A 166 9.13 -11.15 -7.59
N TYR A 167 8.03 -11.24 -6.84
CA TYR A 167 6.86 -12.06 -7.14
C TYR A 167 5.74 -11.20 -7.76
N LYS A 168 5.96 -10.72 -8.99
CA LYS A 168 5.08 -9.76 -9.68
C LYS A 168 3.67 -10.26 -9.99
N ASN A 169 3.49 -11.57 -10.04
CA ASN A 169 2.21 -12.22 -10.33
C ASN A 169 1.61 -12.85 -9.07
N ALA A 170 2.04 -12.43 -7.87
CA ALA A 170 1.46 -12.91 -6.64
C ALA A 170 -0.01 -12.53 -6.56
N ASP A 171 -0.82 -13.51 -6.18
CA ASP A 171 -2.24 -13.36 -5.94
C ASP A 171 -2.51 -13.41 -4.43
N VAL A 172 -3.38 -12.51 -3.98
CA VAL A 172 -3.68 -12.32 -2.56
C VAL A 172 -5.19 -12.18 -2.39
N GLU A 173 -5.77 -13.18 -1.75
CA GLU A 173 -7.17 -13.18 -1.34
C GLU A 173 -7.26 -13.03 0.17
N ILE A 174 -8.22 -12.22 0.62
CA ILE A 174 -8.55 -12.08 2.04
C ILE A 174 -10.03 -12.37 2.15
N ASN A 175 -10.34 -13.52 2.75
CA ASN A 175 -11.70 -14.00 2.94
C ASN A 175 -12.09 -13.75 4.40
N GLN A 176 -13.19 -13.01 4.59
CA GLN A 176 -13.78 -12.78 5.90
C GLN A 176 -14.89 -13.81 6.14
N LYS A 177 -14.84 -14.49 7.28
CA LYS A 177 -15.87 -15.46 7.71
C LYS A 177 -16.28 -15.16 9.14
N ASP A 178 -17.56 -15.33 9.46
CA ASP A 178 -18.04 -15.16 10.83
C ASP A 178 -17.49 -16.26 11.74
N ASP A 179 -17.07 -15.89 12.95
CA ASP A 179 -16.67 -16.83 13.99
C ASP A 179 -17.91 -17.31 14.75
N LEU A 180 -18.41 -18.50 14.40
CA LEU A 180 -19.61 -19.07 15.02
C LEU A 180 -19.46 -19.29 16.54
N SER A 181 -18.23 -19.33 17.07
CA SER A 181 -17.97 -19.48 18.50
C SER A 181 -17.99 -18.16 19.28
N LYS A 182 -17.91 -17.01 18.59
CA LYS A 182 -17.78 -15.69 19.23
C LYS A 182 -18.65 -14.65 18.54
N LYS A 183 -19.61 -14.09 19.27
CA LYS A 183 -20.51 -13.03 18.77
C LYS A 183 -19.73 -11.84 18.20
N ASN A 184 -20.17 -11.36 17.03
CA ASN A 184 -19.61 -10.19 16.32
C ASN A 184 -18.08 -10.25 16.13
N GLN A 185 -17.53 -11.45 15.95
CA GLN A 185 -16.14 -11.64 15.56
C GLN A 185 -16.04 -12.37 14.23
N VAL A 186 -14.96 -12.10 13.53
CA VAL A 186 -14.67 -12.68 12.22
C VAL A 186 -13.28 -13.28 12.19
N ILE A 187 -13.14 -14.34 11.41
CA ILE A 187 -11.87 -14.97 11.05
C ILE A 187 -11.47 -14.40 9.69
N LEU A 188 -10.21 -13.99 9.58
CA LEU A 188 -9.63 -13.53 8.33
C LEU A 188 -8.71 -14.62 7.78
N ASP A 189 -9.11 -15.25 6.68
CA ASP A 189 -8.30 -16.20 5.94
C ASP A 189 -7.57 -15.45 4.82
N ILE A 190 -6.27 -15.25 5.02
CA ILE A 190 -5.38 -14.59 4.05
C ILE A 190 -4.68 -15.69 3.26
N VAL A 191 -5.11 -15.86 2.01
CA VAL A 191 -4.61 -16.87 1.08
C VAL A 191 -3.67 -16.21 0.09
N ILE A 192 -2.42 -16.64 0.08
CA ILE A 192 -1.40 -16.08 -0.82
C ILE A 192 -0.90 -17.18 -1.76
N ASP A 193 -1.04 -16.93 -3.06
CA ASP A 193 -0.28 -17.65 -4.07
C ASP A 193 0.80 -16.73 -4.64
N LYS A 194 2.04 -16.93 -4.20
CA LYS A 194 3.20 -16.13 -4.64
C LYS A 194 3.48 -16.25 -6.13
N LYS A 195 3.02 -17.34 -6.76
CA LYS A 195 3.50 -17.80 -8.07
C LYS A 195 5.04 -17.88 -8.12
N SER A 196 5.60 -18.05 -9.31
CA SER A 196 7.06 -18.06 -9.50
C SER A 196 7.63 -16.66 -9.64
N LYS A 197 8.81 -16.40 -9.05
CA LYS A 197 9.59 -15.21 -9.38
C LYS A 197 9.89 -15.18 -10.88
N MET A 198 9.76 -14.00 -11.48
CA MET A 198 9.99 -13.84 -12.90
C MET A 198 11.49 -13.78 -13.22
N LYS A 199 11.85 -14.07 -14.46
CA LYS A 199 13.22 -13.96 -15.00
C LYS A 199 13.28 -12.82 -16.01
N VAL A 200 14.45 -12.25 -16.24
CA VAL A 200 14.59 -11.24 -17.31
C VAL A 200 14.65 -11.95 -18.66
N ARG A 201 13.75 -11.60 -19.58
CA ARG A 201 13.79 -12.06 -20.97
C ARG A 201 14.73 -11.20 -21.79
N ASN A 202 14.48 -9.89 -21.81
CA ASN A 202 15.24 -8.92 -22.57
C ASN A 202 15.60 -7.70 -21.73
N ILE A 203 16.79 -7.14 -22.00
CA ILE A 203 17.23 -5.85 -21.48
C ILE A 203 17.34 -4.88 -22.65
N PHE A 204 16.60 -3.79 -22.65
CA PHE A 204 16.68 -2.74 -23.65
C PHE A 204 17.52 -1.59 -23.09
N ILE A 205 18.53 -1.16 -23.82
CA ILE A 205 19.40 -0.04 -23.43
C ILE A 205 19.19 1.06 -24.47
N GLU A 206 18.80 2.23 -24.01
CA GLU A 206 18.63 3.42 -24.85
C GLU A 206 19.67 4.47 -24.46
N GLY A 207 20.15 5.22 -25.46
CA GLY A 207 21.14 6.28 -25.26
C GLY A 207 22.59 5.81 -25.34
N ASN A 208 22.83 4.51 -25.49
CA ASN A 208 24.18 3.97 -25.67
C ASN A 208 24.68 4.15 -27.12
N LYS A 209 25.20 5.33 -27.46
CA LYS A 209 25.68 5.66 -28.82
C LYS A 209 27.16 5.33 -28.98
N GLN A 210 27.96 5.65 -27.97
CA GLN A 210 29.41 5.46 -27.94
C GLN A 210 29.80 4.05 -27.49
N LEU A 211 29.03 3.44 -26.57
CA LEU A 211 29.28 2.09 -26.09
C LEU A 211 28.26 1.09 -26.66
N LYS A 212 28.74 0.11 -27.45
CA LYS A 212 27.89 -0.95 -27.98
C LYS A 212 27.26 -1.78 -26.86
N SER A 213 25.98 -2.13 -26.98
CA SER A 213 25.24 -2.86 -25.93
C SER A 213 25.88 -4.21 -25.57
N SER A 214 26.60 -4.85 -26.48
CA SER A 214 27.34 -6.09 -26.20
C SER A 214 28.50 -5.90 -25.22
N ARG A 215 29.16 -4.73 -25.23
CA ARG A 215 30.23 -4.39 -24.27
C ARG A 215 29.65 -4.14 -22.87
N ILE A 216 28.42 -3.64 -22.81
CA ILE A 216 27.68 -3.39 -21.56
C ILE A 216 27.13 -4.70 -20.98
N LYS A 217 26.38 -5.45 -21.79
CA LYS A 217 25.72 -6.70 -21.39
C LYS A 217 26.70 -7.85 -21.18
N GLY A 218 27.91 -7.74 -21.71
CA GLY A 218 28.91 -8.81 -21.67
C GLY A 218 28.63 -9.90 -22.71
N GLY A 219 29.49 -10.91 -22.72
CA GLY A 219 29.44 -12.06 -23.62
C GLY A 219 29.74 -13.36 -22.90
N LEU A 220 29.94 -14.44 -23.66
CA LEU A 220 30.17 -15.79 -23.11
C LEU A 220 31.38 -15.87 -22.17
N PHE A 221 32.41 -15.07 -22.42
CA PHE A 221 33.69 -15.08 -21.69
C PHE A 221 33.97 -13.79 -20.90
N LYS A 222 33.10 -12.78 -20.97
CA LYS A 222 33.29 -11.49 -20.29
C LYS A 222 32.01 -11.10 -19.54
N LYS A 223 32.10 -10.97 -18.22
CA LYS A 223 31.00 -10.51 -17.37
C LYS A 223 30.62 -9.07 -17.77
N GLY A 224 29.35 -8.84 -18.06
CA GLY A 224 28.79 -7.51 -18.28
C GLY A 224 28.31 -6.86 -16.99
N ALA A 225 27.78 -5.64 -17.11
CA ALA A 225 27.17 -4.88 -16.03
C ALA A 225 25.97 -5.61 -15.40
N PHE A 226 25.19 -6.35 -16.22
CA PHE A 226 23.98 -7.06 -15.78
C PHE A 226 24.25 -8.47 -15.24
N ALA A 227 25.29 -8.58 -14.40
CA ALA A 227 25.80 -9.87 -13.91
C ALA A 227 24.80 -10.63 -13.01
N LYS A 228 23.81 -9.94 -12.45
CA LYS A 228 22.81 -10.48 -11.52
C LYS A 228 21.46 -10.70 -12.19
N THR A 229 21.17 -10.02 -13.30
CA THR A 229 19.93 -10.13 -14.08
C THR A 229 20.19 -10.37 -15.58
N HIS A 230 20.91 -11.44 -15.94
CA HIS A 230 21.15 -11.77 -17.36
C HIS A 230 19.88 -12.26 -18.07
N GLU A 231 19.83 -11.99 -19.38
CA GLU A 231 18.79 -12.48 -20.30
C GLU A 231 18.75 -14.02 -20.33
N ALA A 232 17.56 -14.60 -20.12
CA ALA A 232 17.36 -16.05 -20.17
C ALA A 232 17.49 -16.63 -21.60
N GLY A 233 18.21 -17.75 -21.74
CA GLY A 233 18.27 -18.54 -22.99
C GLY A 233 19.49 -18.29 -23.90
N LYS A 234 20.47 -17.50 -23.47
CA LYS A 234 21.77 -17.37 -24.18
C LYS A 234 22.76 -18.44 -23.69
N LEU A 235 23.73 -18.84 -24.52
CA LEU A 235 24.78 -19.82 -24.18
C LEU A 235 25.58 -19.46 -22.88
N SER A 236 25.64 -18.18 -22.51
CA SER A 236 26.22 -17.73 -21.22
C SER A 236 25.35 -18.03 -19.98
N SER A 237 24.11 -18.48 -20.18
CA SER A 237 23.15 -18.88 -19.14
C SER A 237 23.23 -20.37 -18.78
N PHE A 238 24.27 -21.10 -19.22
CA PHE A 238 24.48 -22.52 -18.88
C PHE A 238 24.50 -22.78 -17.35
N LEU A 239 24.77 -21.75 -16.54
CA LEU A 239 24.53 -21.74 -15.10
C LEU A 239 23.26 -20.94 -14.77
N LYS A 240 22.17 -21.65 -14.44
CA LYS A 240 20.90 -21.19 -13.82
C LYS A 240 20.56 -19.70 -14.06
N SER A 241 19.67 -19.42 -15.02
CA SER A 241 19.10 -18.08 -15.22
C SER A 241 18.57 -17.49 -13.89
N LYS A 242 19.13 -16.33 -13.52
CA LYS A 242 18.87 -15.69 -12.23
C LYS A 242 17.49 -15.03 -12.24
N LYS A 243 16.76 -15.21 -11.13
CA LYS A 243 15.44 -14.58 -10.89
C LYS A 243 15.61 -13.06 -10.82
N PHE A 244 14.71 -12.32 -11.45
CA PHE A 244 14.60 -10.87 -11.31
C PHE A 244 14.12 -10.53 -9.89
N THR A 245 14.85 -9.67 -9.21
CA THR A 245 14.38 -9.00 -8.00
C THR A 245 14.80 -7.53 -8.06
N PRO A 246 14.01 -6.60 -7.49
CA PRO A 246 14.35 -5.18 -7.44
C PRO A 246 15.75 -4.90 -6.87
N GLU A 247 16.19 -5.66 -5.86
CA GLU A 247 17.51 -5.50 -5.24
C GLU A 247 18.63 -5.84 -6.24
N ARG A 248 18.49 -6.96 -6.96
CA ARG A 248 19.46 -7.36 -7.98
C ARG A 248 19.50 -6.37 -9.14
N TRP A 249 18.36 -5.80 -9.49
CA TRP A 249 18.28 -4.76 -10.51
C TRP A 249 18.99 -3.50 -10.07
N LYS A 250 18.81 -3.07 -8.81
CA LYS A 250 19.56 -1.94 -8.23
C LYS A 250 21.07 -2.19 -8.27
N GLU A 251 21.52 -3.36 -7.83
CA GLU A 251 22.94 -3.74 -7.90
C GLU A 251 23.50 -3.75 -9.33
N ASP A 252 22.69 -4.11 -10.33
CA ASP A 252 23.14 -4.14 -11.73
C ASP A 252 23.13 -2.74 -12.36
N LYS A 253 22.28 -1.82 -11.90
CA LYS A 253 22.33 -0.39 -12.26
C LYS A 253 23.61 0.27 -11.73
N GLU A 254 24.02 -0.03 -10.51
CA GLU A 254 25.29 0.47 -9.95
C GLU A 254 26.47 -0.06 -10.77
N LYS A 255 26.50 -1.37 -11.07
CA LYS A 255 27.53 -1.98 -11.94
C LYS A 255 27.53 -1.40 -13.36
N LEU A 256 26.39 -0.94 -13.87
CA LEU A 256 26.32 -0.29 -15.17
C LEU A 256 27.08 1.03 -15.17
N ILE A 257 26.87 1.87 -14.15
CA ILE A 257 27.62 3.12 -13.99
C ILE A 257 29.10 2.82 -13.79
N GLU A 258 29.45 1.89 -12.91
CA GLU A 258 30.85 1.47 -12.74
C GLU A 258 31.47 1.02 -14.07
N LYS A 259 30.70 0.32 -14.92
CA LYS A 259 31.18 -0.14 -16.22
C LYS A 259 31.47 1.00 -17.20
N TYR A 260 30.66 2.05 -17.16
CA TYR A 260 30.91 3.27 -17.92
C TYR A 260 32.14 4.01 -17.38
N ASN A 261 32.27 4.14 -16.06
CA ASN A 261 33.40 4.79 -15.41
C ASN A 261 34.72 4.03 -15.65
N GLU A 262 34.68 2.69 -15.70
CA GLU A 262 35.81 1.83 -16.11
C GLU A 262 36.33 2.14 -17.52
N LEU A 263 35.49 2.73 -18.38
CA LEU A 263 35.77 2.97 -19.79
C LEU A 263 36.00 4.45 -20.12
N GLY A 264 36.13 5.32 -19.12
CA GLY A 264 36.36 6.76 -19.30
C GLY A 264 35.13 7.63 -19.27
N TYR A 265 33.94 7.08 -19.13
CA TYR A 265 32.69 7.84 -19.16
C TYR A 265 32.30 8.28 -17.75
N ARG A 266 32.99 9.31 -17.24
CA ARG A 266 32.83 9.81 -15.86
C ARG A 266 31.43 10.35 -15.57
N ASP A 267 30.87 11.09 -16.52
CA ASP A 267 29.55 11.73 -16.40
C ASP A 267 28.40 10.78 -16.79
N ALA A 268 28.66 9.48 -16.83
CA ALA A 268 27.63 8.51 -17.17
C ALA A 268 26.55 8.49 -16.08
N ALA A 269 25.30 8.62 -16.51
CA ALA A 269 24.15 8.65 -15.62
C ALA A 269 22.98 7.85 -16.19
N ILE A 270 22.20 7.24 -15.31
CA ILE A 270 20.94 6.58 -15.68
C ILE A 270 19.84 7.64 -15.60
N LEU A 271 19.20 7.93 -16.73
CA LEU A 271 18.13 8.93 -16.83
C LEU A 271 16.76 8.36 -16.46
N GLY A 272 16.58 7.04 -16.62
CA GLY A 272 15.34 6.37 -16.27
C GLY A 272 15.40 4.87 -16.52
N ASP A 273 14.50 4.15 -15.88
CA ASP A 273 14.32 2.71 -16.08
C ASP A 273 12.84 2.31 -15.99
N SER A 274 12.50 1.21 -16.65
CA SER A 274 11.14 0.65 -16.65
C SER A 274 11.21 -0.87 -16.72
N VAL A 275 10.22 -1.53 -16.11
CA VAL A 275 10.11 -2.99 -16.05
C VAL A 275 8.66 -3.36 -16.31
N TRP A 276 8.42 -4.20 -17.31
CA TRP A 276 7.06 -4.67 -17.64
C TRP A 276 7.03 -6.18 -17.86
N ASN A 277 5.84 -6.76 -17.71
CA ASN A 277 5.63 -8.18 -17.92
C ASN A 277 5.69 -8.50 -19.41
N ASN A 278 6.49 -9.51 -19.78
CA ASN A 278 6.53 -10.08 -21.12
C ASN A 278 5.59 -11.28 -21.22
N ASP A 279 5.66 -12.17 -20.23
CA ASP A 279 4.87 -13.39 -20.12
C ASP A 279 4.79 -13.81 -18.64
N PRO A 280 3.99 -14.82 -18.24
CA PRO A 280 3.79 -15.15 -16.82
C PRO A 280 5.07 -15.52 -16.05
N LYS A 281 6.17 -15.81 -16.74
CA LYS A 281 7.45 -16.21 -16.15
C LYS A 281 8.59 -15.22 -16.42
N HIS A 282 8.41 -14.24 -17.30
CA HIS A 282 9.46 -13.30 -17.68
C HIS A 282 9.03 -11.84 -17.74
N VAL A 283 9.97 -10.97 -17.37
CA VAL A 283 9.88 -9.52 -17.49
C VAL A 283 10.87 -9.01 -18.52
N ASN A 284 10.51 -7.90 -19.16
CA ASN A 284 11.41 -7.08 -19.92
C ASN A 284 11.84 -5.88 -19.08
N VAL A 285 13.09 -5.46 -19.26
CA VAL A 285 13.67 -4.32 -18.57
C VAL A 285 14.17 -3.33 -19.59
N TRP A 286 13.87 -2.06 -19.42
CA TRP A 286 14.41 -0.96 -20.22
C TRP A 286 15.17 0.00 -19.32
N ILE A 287 16.28 0.52 -19.83
CA ILE A 287 17.10 1.51 -19.16
C ILE A 287 17.59 2.54 -20.16
N LYS A 288 17.48 3.81 -19.78
CA LYS A 288 18.00 4.95 -20.54
C LYS A 288 19.24 5.50 -19.85
N VAL A 289 20.31 5.62 -20.61
CA VAL A 289 21.60 6.12 -20.14
C VAL A 289 21.99 7.40 -20.87
N SER A 290 22.58 8.33 -20.14
CA SER A 290 23.42 9.40 -20.68
C SER A 290 24.86 8.94 -20.52
N GLU A 291 25.60 8.77 -21.61
CA GLU A 291 26.98 8.26 -21.53
C GLU A 291 27.97 9.35 -21.11
N GLY A 292 27.65 10.62 -21.37
CA GLY A 292 28.58 11.72 -21.13
C GLY A 292 29.78 11.68 -22.09
N GLN A 293 30.82 12.44 -21.73
CA GLN A 293 32.07 12.51 -22.49
C GLN A 293 33.08 11.48 -21.98
N LYS A 294 34.00 11.08 -22.87
CA LYS A 294 35.09 10.17 -22.52
C LYS A 294 36.31 10.97 -22.09
N TYR A 295 36.78 10.71 -20.88
CA TYR A 295 37.93 11.39 -20.28
C TYR A 295 39.21 10.56 -20.35
N TYR A 296 40.32 11.28 -20.40
CA TYR A 296 41.67 10.74 -20.42
C TYR A 296 42.50 11.43 -19.34
N ILE A 297 43.43 10.71 -18.74
CA ILE A 297 44.30 11.24 -17.70
C ILE A 297 45.26 12.23 -18.35
N ARG A 298 45.12 13.52 -18.06
CA ARG A 298 46.04 14.55 -18.59
C ARG A 298 47.38 14.54 -17.87
N LYS A 299 47.35 14.54 -16.54
CA LYS A 299 48.53 14.60 -15.68
C LYS A 299 48.14 14.10 -14.30
N ILE A 300 49.08 13.47 -13.61
CA ILE A 300 48.92 13.02 -12.22
C ILE A 300 49.93 13.79 -11.37
N HIS A 301 49.44 14.35 -10.28
CA HIS A 301 50.22 15.14 -9.34
C HIS A 301 50.02 14.59 -7.93
N TRP A 302 51.12 14.31 -7.25
CA TRP A 302 51.13 13.91 -5.85
C TRP A 302 51.53 15.09 -5.00
N VAL A 303 50.81 15.31 -3.91
CA VAL A 303 51.05 16.38 -2.94
C VAL A 303 50.94 15.77 -1.55
N GLY A 304 51.84 16.19 -0.64
CA GLY A 304 51.81 15.76 0.77
C GLY A 304 52.47 14.41 1.05
N ASN A 305 53.07 13.76 0.06
CA ASN A 305 53.87 12.54 0.27
C ASN A 305 55.27 12.87 0.79
N THR A 306 55.56 12.50 2.05
CA THR A 306 56.90 12.67 2.67
C THR A 306 57.66 11.37 2.86
N VAL A 307 56.94 10.23 2.91
CA VAL A 307 57.51 8.90 3.19
C VAL A 307 58.02 8.22 1.91
N TYR A 308 57.22 8.27 0.85
CA TYR A 308 57.55 7.67 -0.44
C TYR A 308 57.71 8.74 -1.52
N THR A 309 58.64 8.53 -2.44
CA THR A 309 58.84 9.44 -3.57
C THR A 309 57.67 9.38 -4.54
N THR A 310 57.43 10.49 -5.23
CA THR A 310 56.35 10.61 -6.22
C THR A 310 56.48 9.56 -7.32
N GLU A 311 57.71 9.24 -7.76
CA GLU A 311 57.98 8.26 -8.80
C GLU A 311 57.61 6.84 -8.36
N TYR A 312 57.84 6.50 -7.09
CA TYR A 312 57.46 5.21 -6.54
C TYR A 312 55.94 5.08 -6.45
N LEU A 313 55.27 6.10 -5.91
CA LEU A 313 53.80 6.14 -5.84
C LEU A 313 53.15 6.06 -7.22
N GLN A 314 53.72 6.76 -8.21
CA GLN A 314 53.26 6.71 -9.59
C GLN A 314 53.36 5.29 -10.19
N ARG A 315 54.46 4.58 -9.90
CA ARG A 315 54.65 3.19 -10.36
C ARG A 315 53.64 2.24 -9.72
N VAL A 316 53.39 2.40 -8.43
CA VAL A 316 52.41 1.60 -7.67
C VAL A 316 50.98 1.87 -8.17
N LEU A 317 50.64 3.13 -8.44
CA LEU A 317 49.35 3.53 -9.00
C LEU A 317 49.10 2.85 -10.37
N GLY A 318 50.15 2.66 -11.17
CA GLY A 318 50.06 1.90 -12.43
C GLY A 318 49.17 2.55 -13.49
N MET A 319 49.02 3.88 -13.43
CA MET A 319 48.30 4.70 -14.40
C MET A 319 49.25 5.74 -15.00
N ASN A 320 49.12 6.01 -16.29
CA ASN A 320 49.97 6.99 -16.98
C ASN A 320 49.13 8.12 -17.61
N PRO A 321 49.73 9.33 -17.76
CA PRO A 321 49.17 10.34 -18.64
C PRO A 321 48.88 9.80 -20.04
N GLY A 322 47.69 10.08 -20.56
CA GLY A 322 47.17 9.55 -21.83
C GLY A 322 46.27 8.33 -21.69
N ASP A 323 46.29 7.64 -20.54
CA ASP A 323 45.39 6.51 -20.30
C ASP A 323 43.93 6.96 -20.24
N VAL A 324 43.02 6.07 -20.62
CA VAL A 324 41.58 6.29 -20.43
C VAL A 324 41.31 6.38 -18.93
N TYR A 325 40.61 7.44 -18.52
CA TYR A 325 40.30 7.62 -17.11
C TYR A 325 39.46 6.44 -16.59
N ASN A 326 39.94 5.77 -15.55
CA ASN A 326 39.26 4.61 -14.98
C ASN A 326 39.14 4.82 -13.48
N GLN A 327 38.02 5.41 -13.07
CA GLN A 327 37.75 5.73 -11.66
C GLN A 327 37.83 4.47 -10.77
N LYS A 328 37.33 3.34 -11.25
CA LYS A 328 37.37 2.08 -10.49
C LYS A 328 38.80 1.57 -10.29
N LEU A 329 39.65 1.68 -11.30
CA LEU A 329 41.06 1.32 -11.18
C LEU A 329 41.79 2.29 -10.25
N LEU A 330 41.44 3.59 -10.29
CA LEU A 330 42.00 4.60 -9.40
C LEU A 330 41.69 4.25 -7.94
N ASP A 331 40.42 4.04 -7.60
CA ASP A 331 39.99 3.68 -6.25
C ASP A 331 40.63 2.36 -5.77
N LYS A 332 40.75 1.38 -6.67
CA LYS A 332 41.42 0.11 -6.37
C LYS A 332 42.89 0.31 -6.03
N ARG A 333 43.63 1.01 -6.88
CA ARG A 333 45.07 1.26 -6.73
C ARG A 333 45.41 2.22 -5.60
N LEU A 334 44.46 3.05 -5.17
CA LEU A 334 44.62 3.92 -4.02
C LEU A 334 44.26 3.24 -2.70
N LYS A 335 43.24 2.37 -2.66
CA LYS A 335 42.65 1.91 -1.38
C LYS A 335 42.42 0.41 -1.25
N SER A 336 42.11 -0.31 -2.34
CA SER A 336 41.51 -1.65 -2.24
C SER A 336 42.45 -2.81 -2.55
N ASP A 337 43.38 -2.65 -3.49
CA ASP A 337 44.30 -3.72 -3.87
C ASP A 337 45.35 -3.94 -2.76
N ASP A 338 45.87 -5.16 -2.60
CA ASP A 338 46.85 -5.47 -1.53
C ASP A 338 48.13 -4.64 -1.65
N ASP A 339 48.52 -4.32 -2.89
CA ASP A 339 49.65 -3.44 -3.23
C ASP A 339 49.22 -1.98 -3.43
N ALA A 340 47.99 -1.60 -3.06
CA ALA A 340 47.50 -0.24 -3.21
C ALA A 340 48.34 0.76 -2.41
N VAL A 341 48.35 2.02 -2.87
CA VAL A 341 49.11 3.07 -2.23
C VAL A 341 48.71 3.26 -0.75
N GLY A 342 47.42 3.24 -0.42
CA GLY A 342 46.97 3.32 0.98
C GLY A 342 47.45 2.15 1.84
N ASN A 343 47.43 0.93 1.30
CA ASN A 343 47.88 -0.27 2.01
C ASN A 343 49.40 -0.29 2.20
N LEU A 344 50.16 0.25 1.25
CA LEU A 344 51.59 0.49 1.41
C LEU A 344 51.90 1.39 2.62
N TYR A 345 51.14 2.47 2.84
CA TYR A 345 51.32 3.29 4.03
C TYR A 345 50.87 2.56 5.31
N TYR A 346 49.73 1.89 5.27
CA TYR A 346 49.19 1.15 6.42
C TYR A 346 50.15 0.05 6.91
N ASN A 347 50.67 -0.77 5.99
CA ASN A 347 51.58 -1.88 6.29
C ASN A 347 52.92 -1.41 6.88
N HIS A 348 53.29 -0.15 6.66
CA HIS A 348 54.50 0.48 7.20
C HIS A 348 54.22 1.37 8.43
N GLY A 349 53.06 1.18 9.09
CA GLY A 349 52.74 1.80 10.38
C GLY A 349 52.00 3.14 10.29
N TYR A 350 51.67 3.64 9.10
CA TYR A 350 50.96 4.90 8.90
C TYR A 350 49.44 4.69 8.86
N VAL A 351 48.89 4.25 10.00
CA VAL A 351 47.46 3.87 10.15
C VAL A 351 46.49 5.03 9.89
N PHE A 352 46.92 6.27 10.13
CA PHE A 352 46.11 7.48 9.92
C PHE A 352 46.41 8.20 8.60
N SER A 353 47.14 7.57 7.68
CA SER A 353 47.34 8.14 6.34
C SER A 353 46.01 8.19 5.59
N ASN A 354 45.76 9.30 4.90
CA ASN A 354 44.60 9.44 4.02
C ASN A 354 45.04 9.90 2.64
N ILE A 355 44.40 9.35 1.61
CA ILE A 355 44.66 9.68 0.22
C ILE A 355 43.33 10.06 -0.43
N ASP A 356 43.25 11.34 -0.79
CA ASP A 356 42.07 11.92 -1.41
C ASP A 356 42.42 12.33 -2.85
N PRO A 357 41.95 11.56 -3.85
CA PRO A 357 42.10 11.97 -5.25
C PRO A 357 41.21 13.18 -5.54
N VAL A 358 41.81 14.26 -6.06
CA VAL A 358 41.07 15.45 -6.50
C VAL A 358 41.18 15.57 -8.01
N GLU A 359 40.04 15.58 -8.68
CA GLU A 359 39.94 15.82 -10.12
C GLU A 359 40.05 17.32 -10.40
N GLN A 360 40.95 17.72 -11.31
CA GLN A 360 41.10 19.09 -11.78
C GLN A 360 40.76 19.16 -13.27
N ASN A 361 39.75 19.97 -13.61
CA ASN A 361 39.32 20.22 -15.00
C ASN A 361 40.36 21.08 -15.74
#